data_AF-A0A6V8E707-F1
#
_entry.id   AF-A0A6V8E707-F1
#
_cell.length_a   1.000
_cell.length_b   1.000
_cell.length_c   1.000
_cell.angle_alpha   90.00
_cell.angle_beta   90.00
_cell.angle_gamma   90.00
#
_symmetry.space_group_name_H-M   'P 1'
#
loop_
_entity.id
_entity.type
_entity.pdbx_description
1 polymer ?
#
loop_
_entity_poly.entity_id
_entity_poly.type
_entity_poly.pdbx_seq_one_letter_code
_entity_poly.pdbx_strand_id
1 'polypeptide(L)'
;AVLGDPTFWVLLTGVMEIAIGVGLILPWTRRHAALGSLVFLVGIYSANLNMWVNNVPLDGKTYATHWHVLRLVAQLGMMGLSYAIWRSSIPDIPQATEEHVPD
;
A
#
# COMPACT_ATOMS: atom_id res chain seq x y z
N ALA A 1 -23.47 1.16 17.79
CA ALA A 1 -22.84 0.97 16.46
C ALA A 1 -22.42 2.35 15.94
N VAL A 2 -21.15 2.72 16.08
CA VAL A 2 -20.69 4.11 15.84
C VAL A 2 -20.04 4.29 14.45
N LEU A 3 -19.72 3.21 13.74
CA LEU A 3 -18.93 3.27 12.49
C LEU A 3 -19.73 2.99 11.20
N GLY A 4 -21.06 2.79 11.25
CA GLY A 4 -21.87 2.48 10.06
C GLY A 4 -21.83 1.01 9.62
N ASP A 5 -22.38 0.72 8.44
CA ASP A 5 -22.52 -0.63 7.87
C ASP A 5 -21.14 -1.20 7.46
N PRO A 6 -20.71 -2.37 7.99
CA PRO A 6 -19.48 -3.03 7.57
C PRO A 6 -19.38 -3.26 6.06
N THR A 7 -20.50 -3.55 5.38
CA THR A 7 -20.54 -3.80 3.94
C THR A 7 -20.18 -2.55 3.14
N PHE A 8 -20.58 -1.37 3.62
CA PHE A 8 -20.21 -0.10 2.98
C PHE A 8 -18.70 0.10 2.94
N TRP A 9 -18.02 -0.13 4.07
CA TRP A 9 -16.57 0.06 4.16
C TRP A 9 -15.81 -0.95 3.29
N VAL A 10 -16.28 -2.19 3.21
CA VAL A 10 -15.70 -3.21 2.33
C VAL A 10 -15.84 -2.83 0.86
N LEU A 11 -17.02 -2.33 0.45
CA LEU A 11 -17.23 -1.90 -0.92
C LEU A 11 -16.38 -0.67 -1.25
N LEU A 12 -16.30 0.30 -0.33
CA LEU A 12 -15.51 1.50 -0.51
C LEU A 12 -14.03 1.19 -0.70
N THR A 13 -13.45 0.36 0.16
CA THR A 13 -12.04 -0.04 0.05
C THR A 13 -11.78 -0.86 -1.20
N GLY A 14 -12.73 -1.73 -1.61
CA GLY A 14 -12.64 -2.47 -2.87
C GLY A 14 -12.62 -1.57 -4.10
N VAL A 15 -13.44 -0.51 -4.14
CA VAL A 15 -13.39 0.49 -5.23
C VAL A 15 -12.06 1.23 -5.25
N MET A 16 -11.52 1.61 -4.08
CA MET A 16 -10.21 2.25 -3.98
C MET A 16 -9.09 1.34 -4.50
N GLU A 17 -9.11 0.06 -4.16
CA GLU A 17 -8.11 -0.92 -4.60
C GLU A 17 -8.10 -1.08 -6.12
N ILE A 18 -9.28 -1.17 -6.75
CA ILE A 18 -9.41 -1.22 -8.21
C ILE A 18 -8.84 0.05 -8.84
N ALA A 19 -9.17 1.23 -8.32
CA ALA A 19 -8.68 2.50 -8.83
C ALA A 19 -7.16 2.62 -8.73
N ILE A 20 -6.56 2.18 -7.61
CA ILE A 20 -5.11 2.14 -7.42
C ILE A 20 -4.47 1.16 -8.40
N GLY A 21 -5.03 -0.04 -8.57
CA GLY A 21 -4.55 -1.05 -9.51
C GLY A 21 -4.53 -0.54 -10.95
N VAL A 22 -5.63 0.07 -11.40
CA VAL A 22 -5.72 0.71 -12.73
C VAL A 22 -4.71 1.85 -12.85
N GLY A 23 -4.57 2.66 -11.81
CA GLY A 23 -3.58 3.75 -11.76
C GLY A 23 -2.13 3.29 -11.85
N LEU A 24 -1.81 2.08 -11.37
CA LEU A 24 -0.47 1.46 -11.48
C LEU A 24 -0.20 0.88 -12.88
N ILE A 25 -1.23 0.54 -13.64
CA ILE A 25 -1.12 0.07 -15.04
C ILE A 25 -0.81 1.25 -15.97
N LEU A 26 -1.46 2.39 -15.76
CA LEU A 26 -1.33 3.56 -16.63
C LEU A 26 -0.05 4.36 -16.32
N PRO A 27 0.90 4.49 -17.26
CA PRO A 27 2.24 5.05 -16.99
C PRO A 27 2.23 6.48 -16.47
N TRP A 28 1.26 7.30 -16.88
CA TRP A 28 1.15 8.69 -16.44
C TRP A 28 0.57 8.85 -15.01
N THR A 29 -0.16 7.85 -14.50
CA THR A 29 -0.69 7.86 -13.12
C THR A 29 0.14 7.05 -12.13
N ARG A 30 1.09 6.23 -12.61
CA ARG A 30 1.89 5.31 -11.78
C ARG A 30 2.46 5.94 -10.53
N ARG A 31 2.99 7.17 -10.62
CA ARG A 31 3.56 7.87 -9.47
C ARG A 31 2.52 8.14 -8.37
N HIS A 32 1.38 8.70 -8.73
CA HIS A 32 0.30 9.01 -7.78
C HIS A 32 -0.34 7.73 -7.26
N ALA A 33 -0.52 6.73 -8.12
CA ALA A 33 -1.08 5.43 -7.75
C ALA A 33 -0.16 4.63 -6.82
N ALA A 34 1.16 4.71 -7.00
CA ALA A 34 2.13 4.06 -6.12
C ALA A 34 2.16 4.69 -4.72
N LEU A 35 2.10 6.01 -4.64
CA LEU A 35 1.99 6.70 -3.35
C LEU A 35 0.63 6.44 -2.69
N GLY A 36 -0.46 6.46 -3.47
CA GLY A 36 -1.80 6.11 -3.02
C GLY A 36 -1.89 4.67 -2.51
N SER A 37 -1.27 3.72 -3.21
CA SER A 37 -1.12 2.32 -2.80
C SER A 37 -0.42 2.21 -1.45
N LEU A 38 0.69 2.94 -1.26
CA LEU A 38 1.45 2.91 -0.02
C LEU A 38 0.62 3.43 1.17
N VAL A 39 -0.06 4.57 1.01
CA VAL A 39 -0.95 5.13 2.04
C VAL A 39 -2.13 4.19 2.32
N PHE A 40 -2.74 3.62 1.28
CA PHE A 40 -3.85 2.68 1.40
C PHE A 40 -3.44 1.41 2.16
N LEU A 41 -2.30 0.82 1.80
CA LEU A 41 -1.75 -0.36 2.46
C LEU A 41 -1.47 -0.09 3.95
N VAL A 42 -1.02 1.11 4.32
CA VAL A 42 -0.83 1.48 5.73
C VAL A 42 -2.17 1.51 6.46
N GLY A 43 -3.18 2.14 5.88
CA GLY A 43 -4.52 2.24 6.48
C GLY A 43 -5.20 0.88 6.68
N ILE A 44 -5.17 0.01 5.66
CA ILE A 44 -5.75 -1.34 5.77
C ILE A 44 -4.95 -2.22 6.73
N TYR A 45 -3.62 -2.07 6.79
CA TYR A 45 -2.82 -2.82 7.77
C TYR A 45 -3.20 -2.46 9.21
N SER A 46 -3.57 -1.21 9.51
CA SER A 46 -4.03 -0.85 10.86
C SER A 46 -5.22 -1.68 11.31
N ALA A 47 -6.16 -1.99 10.42
CA ALA A 47 -7.28 -2.90 10.71
C ALA A 47 -6.80 -4.35 10.91
N ASN A 48 -5.87 -4.82 10.07
CA ASN A 48 -5.28 -6.16 10.20
C ASN A 48 -4.47 -6.34 11.50
N LEU A 49 -3.74 -5.31 11.92
CA LEU A 49 -2.99 -5.30 13.17
C LEU A 49 -3.92 -5.25 14.38
N ASN A 50 -4.99 -4.46 14.31
CA ASN A 50 -6.01 -4.40 15.37
C ASN A 50 -6.59 -5.78 15.65
N MET A 51 -6.86 -6.57 14.60
CA MET A 51 -7.34 -7.94 14.71
C MET A 51 -6.32 -8.88 15.35
N TRP A 52 -5.03 -8.73 15.00
CA TRP A 52 -3.95 -9.53 15.57
C TRP A 52 -3.74 -9.23 17.07
N VAL A 53 -3.67 -7.94 17.44
CA VAL A 53 -3.41 -7.51 18.82
C VAL A 53 -4.60 -7.79 19.74
N ASN A 54 -5.82 -7.51 19.28
CA ASN A 54 -7.02 -7.65 20.10
C ASN A 54 -7.68 -9.04 19.99
N ASN A 55 -7.08 -9.98 19.24
CA ASN A 55 -7.64 -11.32 18.99
C ASN A 55 -9.12 -11.30 18.59
N VAL A 56 -9.50 -10.32 17.75
CA VAL A 56 -10.90 -10.18 17.31
C VAL A 56 -11.26 -11.44 16.51
N PRO A 57 -12.23 -12.25 16.96
CA PRO A 57 -12.59 -13.47 16.27
C PRO A 57 -13.25 -13.11 14.94
N LEU A 58 -12.71 -13.67 13.86
CA LEU A 58 -13.38 -13.75 12.58
C LEU A 58 -14.14 -15.08 12.58
N ASP A 59 -15.47 -15.01 12.50
CA ASP A 59 -16.33 -16.19 12.37
C ASP A 59 -16.17 -17.25 13.50
N GLY A 60 -15.89 -16.79 14.73
CA GLY A 60 -15.75 -17.65 15.92
C GLY A 60 -14.43 -18.43 16.02
N LYS A 61 -13.48 -18.20 15.10
CA LYS A 61 -12.14 -18.80 15.15
C LYS A 61 -11.08 -17.70 15.21
N THR A 62 -10.24 -17.74 16.24
CA THR A 62 -9.01 -16.95 16.29
C THR A 62 -8.01 -17.57 15.31
N TYR A 63 -7.54 -16.76 14.36
CA TYR A 63 -6.53 -17.21 13.41
C TYR A 63 -5.19 -17.43 14.13
N ALA A 64 -4.50 -18.48 13.74
CA ALA A 64 -3.18 -18.77 14.30
C ALA A 64 -2.19 -17.66 13.93
N THR A 65 -1.31 -17.30 14.86
CA THR A 65 -0.33 -16.21 14.74
C THR A 65 0.50 -16.25 13.46
N HIS A 66 0.81 -17.43 12.93
CA HIS A 66 1.57 -17.57 11.69
C HIS A 66 0.88 -16.93 10.46
N TRP A 67 -0.46 -16.92 10.40
CA TRP A 67 -1.20 -16.24 9.31
C TRP A 67 -1.11 -14.72 9.41
N HIS A 68 -1.08 -14.18 10.62
CA HIS A 68 -0.86 -12.75 10.84
C HIS A 68 0.55 -12.33 10.42
N VAL A 69 1.55 -13.16 10.74
CA VAL A 69 2.95 -12.92 10.33
C VAL A 69 3.08 -13.00 8.80
N LEU A 70 2.49 -14.01 8.16
CA LEU A 70 2.50 -14.11 6.69
C LEU A 70 1.86 -12.88 6.04
N ARG A 71 0.73 -12.42 6.57
CA ARG A 71 0.05 -11.20 6.11
C ARG A 71 0.95 -9.97 6.25
N LEU A 72 1.60 -9.80 7.41
CA LEU A 72 2.54 -8.70 7.63
C LEU A 72 3.69 -8.73 6.61
N VAL A 73 4.32 -9.89 6.39
CA VAL A 73 5.43 -10.03 5.43
C VAL A 73 4.99 -9.69 4.01
N ALA A 74 3.85 -10.21 3.56
CA ALA A 74 3.30 -9.88 2.25
C ALA A 74 2.99 -8.38 2.12
N GLN A 75 2.42 -7.78 3.16
CA GLN A 75 2.07 -6.36 3.20
C GLN A 75 3.30 -5.46 3.13
N LEU A 76 4.37 -5.79 3.86
CA LEU A 76 5.65 -5.09 3.77
C LEU A 76 6.27 -5.22 2.38
N GLY A 77 6.18 -6.40 1.75
CA GLY A 77 6.62 -6.61 0.37
C GLY A 77 5.88 -5.70 -0.62
N MET A 78 4.56 -5.60 -0.51
CA MET A 78 3.74 -4.74 -1.36
C MET A 78 4.01 -3.24 -1.14
N MET A 79 4.24 -2.83 0.11
CA MET A 79 4.66 -1.46 0.44
C MET A 79 6.03 -1.15 -0.18
N GLY A 80 6.99 -2.07 -0.07
CA GLY A 80 8.31 -1.94 -0.69
C GLY A 80 8.24 -1.82 -2.21
N LEU A 81 7.42 -2.66 -2.86
CA LEU A 81 7.18 -2.58 -4.30
C LEU A 81 6.55 -1.24 -4.70
N SER A 82 5.53 -0.79 -3.96
CA SER A 82 4.89 0.51 -4.20
C SER A 82 5.90 1.66 -4.08
N TYR A 83 6.76 1.63 -3.06
CA TYR A 83 7.83 2.60 -2.89
C TYR A 83 8.86 2.57 -4.03
N ALA A 84 9.26 1.37 -4.48
CA ALA A 84 10.19 1.20 -5.59
C ALA A 84 9.64 1.77 -6.90
N ILE A 85 8.37 1.52 -7.20
CA ILE A 85 7.68 2.08 -8.39
C ILE A 85 7.61 3.62 -8.29
N TRP A 86 7.31 4.14 -7.10
CA TRP A 86 7.30 5.58 -6.89
C TRP A 86 8.69 6.21 -7.11
N ARG A 87 9.75 5.58 -6.59
CA ARG A 87 11.14 6.05 -6.71
C ARG A 87 11.65 6.03 -8.15
N SER A 88 11.33 4.98 -8.92
CA SER A 88 11.70 4.86 -10.34
C SER A 88 10.92 5.80 -11.26
N SER A 89 9.81 6.36 -10.77
CA SER A 89 9.04 7.38 -11.49
C SER A 89 9.61 8.81 -11.30
N ILE A 90 10.70 8.98 -10.56
CA ILE A 90 11.40 10.27 -10.42
C ILE A 90 12.41 10.38 -11.57
N PRO A 91 12.31 11.39 -12.47
CA PRO A 91 13.32 11.62 -13.49
C PRO A 91 14.68 11.83 -12.83
N ASP A 92 15.71 11.15 -13.31
CA ASP A 92 17.07 11.47 -12.90
C ASP A 92 17.32 12.93 -13.30
N ILE A 93 17.62 13.77 -12.31
CA ILE A 93 18.11 15.12 -12.59
C ILE A 93 19.45 14.90 -13.29
N PRO A 94 19.61 15.32 -14.57
CA PRO A 94 20.89 15.23 -15.23
C PRO A 94 21.93 15.84 -14.30
N GLN A 95 23.06 15.15 -14.10
CA GLN A 95 24.20 15.69 -13.36
C GLN A 95 24.68 16.93 -14.11
N ALA A 96 24.04 18.07 -13.86
CA ALA A 96 24.46 19.33 -14.41
C ALA A 96 25.83 19.60 -13.79
N THR A 97 26.83 19.79 -14.64
CA THR A 97 28.13 20.41 -14.34
C THR A 97 29.24 19.60 -13.65
N GLU A 98 29.33 18.28 -13.86
CA GLU A 98 30.63 17.56 -13.67
C GLU A 98 31.35 17.24 -14.99
N GLU A 99 30.78 17.62 -16.13
CA GLU A 99 31.47 17.62 -17.42
C GLU A 99 31.93 19.06 -17.71
N HIS A 100 33.25 19.25 -17.76
CA HIS A 100 33.93 20.44 -18.28
C HIS A 100 34.09 21.65 -17.35
N VAL A 101 35.07 21.57 -16.43
CA VAL A 101 35.94 22.72 -16.16
C VAL A 101 37.09 22.65 -17.16
N PRO A 102 37.10 23.47 -18.23
CA PRO A 102 38.31 23.66 -19.03
C PRO A 102 39.34 24.44 -18.21
N ASP A 103 40.51 23.80 -18.12
CA ASP A 103 41.87 24.22 -17.72
C ASP A 103 42.07 25.01 -16.41
#